data_AF-A0A932PRQ6-F1
#
_entry.id   AF-A0A932PRQ6-F1
#
_cell.length_a   1.000
_cell.length_b   1.000
_cell.length_c   1.000
_cell.angle_alpha   90.00
_cell.angle_beta   90.00
_cell.angle_gamma   90.00
#
_symmetry.space_group_name_H-M   'P 1'
#
loop_
_entity.id
_entity.type
_entity.pdbx_description
1 polymer ?
#
loop_
_entity_poly.entity_id
_entity_poly.type
_entity_poly.pdbx_seq_one_letter_code
_entity_poly.pdbx_strand_id
1 'polypeptide(L)' 'MAEPKKKLTRTRSGNRRSHNALHGMSLGRCGNCGAPSLNL' A
#
# COMPACT_ATOMS: atom_id res chain seq x y z
N MET A 1 2.75 -12.01 -30.19
CA MET A 1 2.74 -11.28 -28.91
C MET A 1 1.35 -11.43 -28.29
N ALA A 2 1.25 -11.73 -27.00
CA ALA A 2 -0.06 -11.79 -26.34
C ALA A 2 -0.56 -10.37 -26.07
N GLU A 3 -1.80 -10.08 -26.45
CA GLU A 3 -2.40 -8.75 -26.31
C GLU A 3 -3.77 -8.81 -25.62
N PRO A 4 -4.17 -7.75 -24.90
CA PRO A 4 -5.49 -7.69 -24.28
C PRO A 4 -6.60 -7.67 -25.34
N LYS A 5 -7.52 -8.64 -25.30
CA LYS A 5 -8.65 -8.69 -26.24
C LYS A 5 -9.64 -7.52 -26.07
N LYS A 6 -9.79 -6.99 -24.85
CA LYS A 6 -10.72 -5.91 -24.50
C LYS A 6 -10.17 -5.04 -23.37
N LYS A 7 -10.61 -3.77 -23.35
CA LYS A 7 -10.36 -2.84 -22.24
C LYS A 7 -11.06 -3.35 -20.96
N LEU A 8 -10.36 -3.32 -19.84
CA LEU A 8 -10.95 -3.62 -18.54
C LEU A 8 -11.89 -2.49 -18.10
N THR A 9 -13.04 -2.85 -17.54
CA THR A 9 -13.94 -1.87 -16.92
C THR A 9 -13.27 -1.23 -15.70
N ARG A 10 -13.78 -0.04 -15.31
CA ARG A 10 -13.31 0.66 -14.12
C ARG A 10 -13.45 -0.21 -12.87
N THR A 11 -14.57 -0.91 -12.72
CA THR A 11 -14.85 -1.84 -11.62
C THR A 11 -13.82 -2.96 -11.54
N ARG A 12 -13.51 -3.64 -12.67
CA ARG A 12 -12.50 -4.72 -12.68
C ARG A 12 -11.09 -4.21 -12.34
N SER A 13 -10.75 -3.00 -12.77
CA SER A 13 -9.46 -2.39 -12.42
C SER A 13 -9.40 -1.94 -10.97
N GLY A 14 -10.51 -1.44 -10.42
CA GLY A 14 -10.65 -1.10 -9.00
C GLY A 14 -10.52 -2.32 -8.10
N ASN A 15 -11.27 -3.39 -8.37
CA ASN A 15 -11.21 -4.65 -7.61
C ASN A 15 -9.82 -5.30 -7.68
N ARG A 16 -9.08 -5.15 -8.78
CA ARG A 16 -7.69 -5.61 -8.83
C ARG A 16 -6.78 -4.79 -7.92
N ARG A 17 -7.06 -3.49 -7.75
CA ARG A 17 -6.26 -2.54 -6.96
C ARG A 17 -6.70 -2.42 -5.50
N SER A 18 -7.78 -3.10 -5.08
CA SER A 18 -8.32 -2.99 -3.72
C SER A 18 -7.34 -3.42 -2.63
N HIS A 19 -6.35 -4.24 -2.98
CA HIS A 19 -5.33 -4.75 -2.06
C HIS A 19 -4.04 -3.92 -2.05
N ASN A 20 -3.94 -2.88 -2.89
CA ASN A 20 -2.72 -2.10 -3.05
C ASN A 20 -2.65 -0.92 -2.07
N ALA A 21 -3.44 -0.91 -1.01
CA ALA A 21 -3.36 0.12 0.02
C ALA A 21 -2.02 0.01 0.75
N LEU A 22 -1.30 1.13 0.87
CA LEU A 22 -0.05 1.18 1.62
C LEU A 22 -0.37 1.13 3.11
N HIS A 23 0.36 0.30 3.85
CA HIS A 23 0.29 0.26 5.30
C HIS A 23 1.22 1.31 5.90
N GLY A 24 0.75 2.01 6.93
CA GLY A 24 1.57 2.95 7.70
C GLY A 24 2.65 2.21 8.49
N MET A 25 3.79 2.86 8.68
CA MET A 25 4.86 2.34 9.54
C MET A 25 4.44 2.48 11.01
N SER A 26 4.72 1.46 11.82
CA SER A 26 4.55 1.54 13.27
C SER A 26 5.66 2.42 13.85
N LEU A 27 5.29 3.58 14.38
CA LEU A 27 6.23 4.51 15.02
C LEU A 27 6.02 4.49 16.53
N GLY A 28 7.11 4.29 17.27
CA GLY A 28 7.18 4.46 18.72
C GLY A 28 7.88 5.75 19.10
N ARG A 29 7.96 6.00 20.40
CA ARG A 29 8.81 7.06 20.95
C ARG A 29 10.12 6.46 21.42
N CYS A 30 11.23 7.07 21.04
CA CYS A 30 12.55 6.74 21.56
C CYS A 30 12.59 7.05 23.07
N GLY A 31 12.98 6.07 23.89
CA GLY A 31 13.10 6.25 25.35
C GLY A 31 14.20 7.21 25.79
N ASN A 32 15.17 7.51 24.92
CA ASN A 32 16.30 8.40 25.23
C ASN A 32 16.00 9.87 24.88
N CYS A 33 15.48 10.14 23.67
CA CYS A 33 15.32 11.50 23.16
C CYS A 33 13.87 11.89 22.82
N GLY A 34 12.90 10.98 22.97
CA GLY A 34 11.49 11.23 22.67
C GLY A 34 11.16 11.34 21.17
N ALA A 35 12.17 11.28 20.29
CA ALA A 35 11.97 11.30 18.84
C ALA A 35 11.19 10.07 18.36
N PRO A 36 10.42 10.18 17.25
CA PRO A 36 9.77 9.02 16.65
C PRO A 36 10.82 8.01 16.17
N SER A 37 10.71 6.78 16.66
CA SER A 37 11.54 5.65 16.26
C SER A 37 10.68 4.62 15.53
N LEU A 38 11.27 3.90 14.59
CA LEU A 38 10.62 2.72 14.03
C LEU A 38 10.46 1.66 15.11
N ASN A 39 9.22 1.29 15.41
CA ASN A 39 8.93 0.09 16.17
C ASN A 39 9.01 -1.06 15.17
N LEU A 40 10.22 -1.62 15.02
CA LEU A 40 10.45 -2.88 14.30
C LEU A 40 10.04 -4.07 15.15
#